data_AF-A0A354CJ25-F1
#
_entry.id   AF-A0A354CJ25-F1
#
_cell.length_a   1.000
_cell.length_b   1.000
_cell.length_c   1.000
_cell.angle_alpha   90.00
_cell.angle_beta   90.00
_cell.angle_gamma   90.00
#
_symmetry.space_group_name_H-M   'P 1'
#
loop_
_entity.id
_entity.type
_entity.pdbx_description
1 polymer ?
#
loop_
_entity_poly.entity_id
_entity_poly.type
_entity_poly.pdbx_seq_one_letter_code
_entity_poly.pdbx_strand_id
1 'polypeptide(L)'
;MKYFKNLSYLRVIACIAIVCTHISQRLMLEGRIYELTHYMQHGVYLFFIISGFLALYTYSENNYSPVRYWIKRLARILPVYYAVVIYDIIVHGLILKDMPHDWAGLGWLRYIFIIGQYIPGENQWRNLSFTWTIGIFVLFYIMTPILARIMKTYRSSLVGLAVTYLCMIGLDILYARLEITRDWFTPLFYVLYFMFGAVACRAVQEHKADRASLLLACIMLYFFAMSKFNSPYTLSCLFTIIVLASMNVEFKNSYVNKMFDVLDRFSYEIYLGHAVVMEIIDMLMASYILPEAAITGIAVVGTAIVSVVLYYGVDRPVNAFIRRRT
;
A
#
# COMPACT_ATOMS: atom_id res chain seq x y z
N MET A 1 -0.13 -2.35 23.31
CA MET A 1 0.38 -2.81 22.01
C MET A 1 1.71 -2.14 21.76
N LYS A 2 2.78 -2.88 21.49
CA LYS A 2 4.10 -2.30 21.20
C LYS A 2 4.00 -1.38 19.99
N TYR A 3 4.44 -0.14 20.13
CA TYR A 3 4.48 0.83 19.03
C TYR A 3 5.85 0.77 18.37
N PHE A 4 5.89 0.49 17.07
CA PHE A 4 7.12 0.43 16.30
C PHE A 4 7.37 1.79 15.62
N LYS A 5 8.10 2.67 16.30
CA LYS A 5 8.44 4.01 15.79
C LYS A 5 9.17 3.96 14.45
N ASN A 6 10.09 3.03 14.29
CA ASN A 6 10.81 2.83 13.03
C ASN A 6 9.85 2.56 11.84
N LEU A 7 8.82 1.75 12.04
CA LEU A 7 7.82 1.47 11.01
C LEU A 7 6.88 2.65 10.75
N SER A 8 6.71 3.55 11.73
CA SER A 8 6.04 4.84 11.55
C SER A 8 6.87 5.74 10.63
N TYR A 9 8.18 5.89 10.88
CA TYR A 9 9.05 6.67 10.00
C TYR A 9 9.05 6.14 8.56
N LEU A 10 9.20 4.82 8.40
CA LEU A 10 9.21 4.20 7.06
C LEU A 10 7.88 4.38 6.31
N ARG A 11 6.73 4.33 7.01
CA ARG A 11 5.42 4.61 6.40
C ARG A 11 5.30 6.06 5.94
N VAL A 12 5.75 7.01 6.75
CA VAL A 12 5.75 8.44 6.37
C VAL A 12 6.65 8.69 5.17
N ILE A 13 7.86 8.13 5.16
CA ILE A 13 8.79 8.24 4.04
C ILE A 13 8.19 7.63 2.77
N ALA A 14 7.61 6.43 2.85
CA ALA A 14 6.93 5.80 1.71
C ALA A 14 5.76 6.63 1.18
N CYS A 15 4.97 7.22 2.09
CA CYS A 15 3.85 8.07 1.73
C CYS A 15 4.30 9.31 0.94
N ILE A 16 5.30 10.04 1.47
CA ILE A 16 5.86 11.21 0.82
C ILE A 16 6.48 10.85 -0.53
N ALA A 17 7.21 9.74 -0.60
CA ALA A 17 7.82 9.23 -1.83
C ALA A 17 6.78 9.02 -2.94
N ILE A 18 5.64 8.39 -2.64
CA ILE A 18 4.54 8.19 -3.60
C ILE A 18 3.96 9.54 -4.06
N VAL A 19 3.72 10.47 -3.13
CA VAL A 19 3.23 11.83 -3.49
C VAL A 19 4.22 12.54 -4.42
N CYS A 20 5.52 12.50 -4.11
CA CYS A 20 6.56 13.09 -4.95
C CYS A 20 6.61 12.48 -6.36
N THR A 21 6.35 11.17 -6.49
CA THR A 21 6.24 10.50 -7.78
C THR A 21 5.15 11.14 -8.63
N HIS A 22 3.95 11.32 -8.06
CA HIS A 22 2.81 11.84 -8.79
C HIS A 22 2.95 13.33 -9.11
N ILE A 23 3.56 14.11 -8.22
CA ILE A 23 3.94 15.50 -8.51
C ILE A 23 4.89 15.54 -9.70
N SER A 24 5.96 14.73 -9.67
CA SER A 24 6.93 14.68 -10.77
C SER A 24 6.31 14.34 -12.12
N GLN A 25 5.28 13.47 -12.14
CA GLN A 25 4.57 13.11 -13.37
C GLN A 25 3.81 14.30 -13.97
N ARG A 26 3.17 15.13 -13.13
CA ARG A 26 2.43 16.33 -13.59
C ARG A 26 3.35 17.49 -13.96
N LEU A 27 4.48 17.60 -13.28
CA LEU A 27 5.54 18.54 -13.65
C LEU A 27 6.29 18.13 -14.91
N MET A 28 6.05 16.92 -15.44
CA MET A 28 6.76 16.38 -16.60
C MET A 28 8.28 16.46 -16.44
N LEU A 29 8.79 16.19 -15.23
CA LEU A 29 10.23 16.22 -14.97
C LEU A 29 10.95 15.20 -15.85
N GLU A 30 12.20 15.48 -16.18
CA GLU A 30 13.04 14.63 -17.01
C GLU A 30 14.39 14.31 -16.35
N GLY A 31 15.15 13.40 -16.96
CA GLY A 31 16.49 13.02 -16.55
C GLY A 31 16.55 12.37 -15.16
N ARG A 32 17.65 12.60 -14.44
CA ARG A 32 17.95 11.91 -13.17
C ARG A 32 16.94 12.18 -12.06
N ILE A 33 16.33 13.37 -12.07
CA ILE A 33 15.31 13.71 -11.06
C ILE A 33 14.06 12.88 -11.30
N TYR A 34 13.61 12.79 -12.55
CA TYR A 34 12.49 11.91 -12.93
C TYR A 34 12.77 10.46 -12.61
N GLU A 35 13.96 9.94 -12.93
CA GLU A 35 14.32 8.56 -12.59
C GLU A 35 14.21 8.31 -11.08
N LEU A 36 14.76 9.19 -10.26
CA LEU A 36 14.68 9.09 -8.80
C LEU A 36 13.22 9.09 -8.32
N THR A 37 12.42 10.06 -8.76
CA THR A 37 11.00 10.15 -8.37
C THR A 37 10.17 9.02 -8.94
N HIS A 38 10.52 8.47 -10.11
CA HIS A 38 9.86 7.30 -10.67
C HIS A 38 10.07 6.08 -9.78
N TYR A 39 11.27 5.88 -9.22
CA TYR A 39 11.53 4.81 -8.27
C TYR A 39 10.77 4.98 -6.93
N MET A 40 10.46 6.21 -6.55
CA MET A 40 9.73 6.51 -5.32
C MET A 40 8.32 5.89 -5.28
N GLN A 41 7.72 5.57 -6.45
CA GLN A 41 6.42 4.90 -6.53
C GLN A 41 6.40 3.54 -5.83
N HIS A 42 7.58 2.88 -5.73
CA HIS A 42 7.73 1.60 -5.05
C HIS A 42 7.56 1.69 -3.53
N GLY A 43 7.40 2.89 -2.96
CA GLY A 43 6.96 3.08 -1.58
C GLY A 43 5.68 2.30 -1.23
N VAL A 44 4.81 2.04 -2.21
CA VAL A 44 3.63 1.18 -2.04
C VAL A 44 3.99 -0.26 -1.62
N TYR A 45 5.11 -0.81 -2.12
CA TYR A 45 5.58 -2.14 -1.76
C TYR A 45 6.13 -2.19 -0.34
N LEU A 46 6.74 -1.08 0.11
CA LEU A 46 7.13 -0.92 1.51
C LEU A 46 5.89 -0.91 2.42
N PHE A 47 4.78 -0.28 2.01
CA PHE A 47 3.51 -0.40 2.73
C PHE A 47 2.98 -1.84 2.82
N PHE A 48 3.12 -2.64 1.76
CA PHE A 48 2.73 -4.05 1.75
C PHE A 48 3.58 -4.89 2.72
N ILE A 49 4.89 -4.69 2.74
CA ILE A 49 5.82 -5.35 3.69
C ILE A 49 5.52 -4.92 5.13
N ILE A 50 5.38 -3.63 5.39
CA ILE A 50 5.03 -3.13 6.74
C ILE A 50 3.67 -3.68 7.20
N SER A 51 2.71 -3.79 6.28
CA SER A 51 1.41 -4.40 6.56
C SER A 51 1.54 -5.87 6.94
N GLY A 52 2.38 -6.64 6.23
CA GLY A 52 2.74 -8.02 6.58
C GLY A 52 3.26 -8.16 8.00
N PHE A 53 4.22 -7.31 8.33
CA PHE A 53 4.84 -7.28 9.65
C PHE A 53 3.80 -6.97 10.75
N LEU A 54 3.10 -5.84 10.62
CA LEU A 54 2.18 -5.36 11.64
C LEU A 54 0.92 -6.22 11.76
N ALA A 55 0.41 -6.76 10.66
CA ALA A 55 -0.74 -7.65 10.65
C ALA A 55 -0.47 -8.92 11.46
N LEU A 56 0.62 -9.62 11.13
CA LEU A 56 1.02 -10.85 11.83
C LEU A 56 1.35 -10.59 13.30
N TYR A 57 2.12 -9.53 13.60
CA TYR A 57 2.47 -9.14 14.96
C TYR A 57 1.21 -8.85 15.79
N THR A 58 0.35 -7.96 15.30
CA THR A 58 -0.85 -7.55 16.03
C THR A 58 -1.79 -8.73 16.27
N TYR A 59 -1.99 -9.60 15.28
CA TYR A 59 -2.87 -10.76 15.43
C TYR A 59 -2.31 -11.75 16.46
N SER A 60 -1.01 -12.07 16.37
CA SER A 60 -0.36 -13.05 17.24
C SER A 60 -0.28 -12.60 18.70
N GLU A 61 -0.01 -11.31 18.94
CA GLU A 61 0.19 -10.78 20.30
C GLU A 61 -1.11 -10.50 21.05
N ASN A 62 -2.22 -10.24 20.34
CA ASN A 62 -3.48 -9.82 20.97
C ASN A 62 -4.52 -10.95 21.07
N ASN A 63 -4.19 -12.19 20.67
CA ASN A 63 -5.09 -13.35 20.70
C ASN A 63 -6.50 -13.04 20.17
N TYR A 64 -6.60 -12.28 19.08
CA TYR A 64 -7.89 -11.90 18.53
C TYR A 64 -8.63 -13.10 17.94
N SER A 65 -9.96 -13.10 18.05
CA SER A 65 -10.77 -13.91 17.15
C SER A 65 -10.63 -13.35 15.72
N PRO A 66 -10.70 -14.20 14.66
CA PRO A 66 -10.59 -13.76 13.27
C PRO A 66 -11.57 -12.61 12.94
N VAL A 67 -12.83 -12.75 13.37
CA VAL A 67 -13.88 -11.76 13.13
C VAL A 67 -13.55 -10.41 13.78
N ARG A 68 -13.10 -10.41 15.05
CA ARG A 68 -12.74 -9.16 15.74
C ARG A 68 -11.54 -8.48 15.08
N TYR A 69 -10.58 -9.26 14.60
CA TYR A 69 -9.44 -8.74 13.85
C TYR A 69 -9.88 -8.07 12.55
N TRP A 70 -10.71 -8.75 11.74
CA TRP A 70 -11.18 -8.21 10.46
C TRP A 70 -11.99 -6.93 10.65
N ILE A 71 -12.93 -6.88 11.61
CA ILE A 71 -13.70 -5.67 11.90
C ILE A 71 -12.77 -4.49 12.21
N LYS A 72 -11.77 -4.68 13.08
CA LYS A 72 -10.82 -3.62 13.45
C LYS A 72 -9.98 -3.13 12.26
N ARG A 73 -9.60 -4.03 11.34
CA ARG A 73 -8.81 -3.67 10.15
C ARG A 73 -9.68 -2.96 9.10
N LEU A 74 -10.85 -3.49 8.80
CA LEU A 74 -11.79 -2.92 7.85
C LEU A 74 -12.30 -1.54 8.32
N ALA A 75 -12.58 -1.39 9.62
CA ALA A 75 -12.96 -0.11 10.23
C ALA A 75 -11.93 1.00 10.01
N ARG A 76 -10.65 0.64 9.83
CA ARG A 76 -9.56 1.60 9.59
C ARG A 76 -9.41 1.98 8.12
N ILE A 77 -9.70 1.07 7.19
CA ILE A 77 -9.46 1.31 5.76
C ILE A 77 -10.73 1.74 5.01
N LEU A 78 -11.86 1.09 5.26
CA LEU A 78 -13.07 1.29 4.47
C LEU A 78 -13.66 2.70 4.52
N PRO A 79 -13.63 3.45 5.65
CA PRO A 79 -14.29 4.76 5.70
C PRO A 79 -13.70 5.75 4.68
N VAL A 80 -12.38 5.92 4.69
CA VAL A 80 -11.70 6.84 3.76
C VAL A 80 -11.80 6.34 2.32
N TYR A 81 -11.65 5.03 2.11
CA TYR A 81 -11.85 4.42 0.80
C TYR A 81 -13.23 4.75 0.21
N TYR A 82 -14.30 4.51 0.96
CA TYR A 82 -15.65 4.79 0.46
C TYR A 82 -15.93 6.29 0.32
N ALA A 83 -15.29 7.16 1.10
CA ALA A 83 -15.37 8.60 0.88
C ALA A 83 -14.79 8.99 -0.50
N VAL A 84 -13.65 8.40 -0.89
CA VAL A 84 -13.08 8.60 -2.23
C VAL A 84 -13.98 7.99 -3.31
N VAL A 85 -14.51 6.78 -3.12
CA VAL A 85 -15.45 6.18 -4.09
C VAL A 85 -16.72 7.01 -4.26
N ILE A 86 -17.25 7.61 -3.19
CA ILE A 86 -18.42 8.51 -3.27
C ILE A 86 -18.05 9.78 -4.05
N TYR A 87 -16.87 10.37 -3.78
CA TYR A 87 -16.35 11.47 -4.58
C TYR A 87 -16.27 11.09 -6.06
N ASP A 88 -15.69 9.94 -6.39
CA ASP A 88 -15.55 9.44 -7.76
C ASP A 88 -16.92 9.27 -8.44
N ILE A 89 -17.91 8.69 -7.74
CA ILE A 89 -19.28 8.53 -8.26
C ILE A 89 -19.91 9.88 -8.57
N ILE A 90 -19.75 10.86 -7.70
CA ILE A 90 -20.32 12.20 -7.89
C ILE A 90 -19.64 12.88 -9.07
N VAL A 91 -18.32 12.92 -9.08
CA VAL A 91 -17.56 13.65 -10.10
C VAL A 91 -17.66 12.97 -11.46
N HIS A 92 -17.26 11.71 -11.56
CA HIS A 92 -17.21 11.00 -12.85
C HIS A 92 -18.55 10.40 -13.28
N GLY A 93 -19.37 9.96 -12.32
CA GLY A 93 -20.67 9.37 -12.61
C GLY A 93 -21.78 10.39 -12.86
N LEU A 94 -21.79 11.53 -12.16
CA LEU A 94 -22.91 12.48 -12.19
C LEU A 94 -22.57 13.83 -12.83
N ILE A 95 -21.38 14.38 -12.56
CA ILE A 95 -20.99 15.73 -13.05
C ILE A 95 -20.36 15.64 -14.45
N LEU A 96 -19.22 14.96 -14.56
CA LEU A 96 -18.46 14.83 -15.81
C LEU A 96 -19.09 13.82 -16.76
N LYS A 97 -19.67 12.74 -16.21
CA LYS A 97 -20.28 11.64 -16.98
C LYS A 97 -19.32 11.04 -18.01
N ASP A 98 -18.05 10.91 -17.62
CA ASP A 98 -16.93 10.50 -18.46
C ASP A 98 -16.53 9.03 -18.27
N MET A 99 -17.27 8.28 -17.44
CA MET A 99 -17.00 6.86 -17.22
C MET A 99 -17.12 6.06 -18.53
N PRO A 100 -16.11 5.26 -18.90
CA PRO A 100 -16.09 4.53 -20.16
C PRO A 100 -17.09 3.37 -20.16
N HIS A 101 -17.33 2.77 -21.33
CA HIS A 101 -18.08 1.53 -21.44
C HIS A 101 -17.39 0.41 -20.64
N ASP A 102 -18.14 -0.33 -19.81
CA ASP A 102 -17.63 -1.52 -19.11
C ASP A 102 -18.13 -2.77 -19.81
N TRP A 103 -17.22 -3.48 -20.48
CA TRP A 103 -17.53 -4.73 -21.18
C TRP A 103 -18.12 -5.80 -20.25
N ALA A 104 -17.81 -5.77 -18.94
CA ALA A 104 -18.32 -6.75 -17.97
C ALA A 104 -19.65 -6.31 -17.33
N GLY A 105 -20.10 -5.07 -17.58
CA GLY A 105 -21.34 -4.53 -17.01
C GLY A 105 -21.34 -4.38 -15.48
N LEU A 106 -20.17 -4.41 -14.82
CA LEU A 106 -20.08 -4.30 -13.36
C LEU A 106 -20.10 -2.84 -12.89
N GLY A 107 -19.49 -1.94 -13.66
CA GLY A 107 -19.38 -0.52 -13.38
C GLY A 107 -18.94 -0.23 -11.94
N TRP A 108 -19.70 0.62 -11.25
CA TRP A 108 -19.43 1.03 -9.87
C TRP A 108 -19.44 -0.12 -8.85
N LEU A 109 -20.03 -1.28 -9.16
CA LEU A 109 -19.99 -2.45 -8.28
C LEU A 109 -18.54 -2.92 -8.04
N ARG A 110 -17.62 -2.65 -8.97
CA ARG A 110 -16.19 -2.91 -8.83
C ARG A 110 -15.58 -2.22 -7.62
N TYR A 111 -16.01 -0.98 -7.37
CA TYR A 111 -15.56 -0.16 -6.26
C TYR A 111 -16.35 -0.46 -4.97
N ILE A 112 -17.66 -0.63 -5.08
CA ILE A 112 -18.51 -0.91 -3.92
C ILE A 112 -18.10 -2.22 -3.23
N PHE A 113 -17.83 -3.27 -4.00
CA PHE A 113 -17.41 -4.58 -3.49
C PHE A 113 -15.89 -4.79 -3.50
N ILE A 114 -15.10 -3.80 -3.92
CA ILE A 114 -13.63 -3.86 -3.95
C ILE A 114 -13.12 -5.04 -4.81
N ILE A 115 -13.79 -5.30 -5.93
CA ILE A 115 -13.50 -6.42 -6.84
C ILE A 115 -12.72 -6.00 -8.09
N GLY A 116 -12.45 -4.70 -8.28
CA GLY A 116 -11.83 -4.17 -9.51
C GLY A 116 -10.42 -4.72 -9.84
N GLN A 117 -9.70 -5.29 -8.86
CA GLN A 117 -8.40 -5.94 -9.09
C GLN A 117 -8.49 -7.45 -9.29
N TYR A 118 -9.67 -8.04 -9.09
CA TYR A 118 -9.93 -9.46 -9.26
C TYR A 118 -10.53 -9.74 -10.63
N ILE A 119 -11.40 -8.84 -11.08
CA ILE A 119 -11.98 -8.83 -12.42
C ILE A 119 -11.46 -7.56 -13.11
N PRO A 120 -10.74 -7.64 -14.23
CA PRO A 120 -10.22 -6.48 -14.90
C PRO A 120 -11.35 -5.60 -15.43
N GLY A 121 -11.15 -4.30 -15.32
CA GLY A 121 -11.86 -3.28 -16.07
C GLY A 121 -10.86 -2.52 -16.94
N GLU A 122 -11.35 -1.76 -17.91
CA GLU A 122 -10.52 -0.88 -18.72
C GLU A 122 -10.44 0.52 -18.11
N ASN A 123 -9.34 1.25 -18.36
CA ASN A 123 -9.19 2.66 -18.00
C ASN A 123 -9.58 2.95 -16.53
N GLN A 124 -10.52 3.88 -16.33
CA GLN A 124 -11.05 4.27 -15.02
C GLN A 124 -11.76 3.12 -14.29
N TRP A 125 -12.19 2.03 -14.93
CA TRP A 125 -12.73 0.86 -14.21
C TRP A 125 -11.65 -0.01 -13.58
N ARG A 126 -10.41 0.11 -14.08
CA ARG A 126 -9.25 -0.59 -13.53
C ARG A 126 -8.76 0.09 -12.26
N ASN A 127 -8.61 1.39 -12.31
CA ASN A 127 -7.98 2.16 -11.26
C ASN A 127 -8.34 3.65 -11.36
N LEU A 128 -9.46 4.02 -10.75
CA LEU A 128 -9.80 5.42 -10.50
C LEU A 128 -9.19 5.86 -9.17
N SER A 129 -8.68 7.10 -9.11
CA SER A 129 -8.16 7.72 -7.89
C SER A 129 -7.13 6.85 -7.13
N PHE A 130 -6.30 6.11 -7.88
CA PHE A 130 -5.29 5.18 -7.34
C PHE A 130 -5.80 4.17 -6.30
N THR A 131 -7.10 3.83 -6.35
CA THR A 131 -7.77 2.99 -5.35
C THR A 131 -7.43 1.49 -5.44
N TRP A 132 -6.74 1.07 -6.50
CA TRP A 132 -6.40 -0.35 -6.78
C TRP A 132 -5.78 -1.10 -5.59
N THR A 133 -4.98 -0.43 -4.77
CA THR A 133 -4.29 -1.05 -3.63
C THR A 133 -5.20 -1.52 -2.51
N ILE A 134 -6.41 -0.99 -2.38
CA ILE A 134 -7.30 -1.31 -1.25
C ILE A 134 -7.78 -2.77 -1.30
N GLY A 135 -8.08 -3.29 -2.49
CA GLY A 135 -8.41 -4.71 -2.67
C GLY A 135 -7.30 -5.65 -2.23
N ILE A 136 -6.04 -5.20 -2.35
CA ILE A 136 -4.86 -5.95 -1.93
C ILE A 136 -4.74 -5.94 -0.40
N PHE A 137 -4.90 -4.79 0.25
CA PHE A 137 -4.91 -4.73 1.71
C PHE A 137 -6.03 -5.55 2.34
N VAL A 138 -7.22 -5.57 1.73
CA VAL A 138 -8.34 -6.41 2.17
C VAL A 138 -7.93 -7.89 2.11
N LEU A 139 -7.34 -8.36 0.99
CA LEU A 139 -6.83 -9.73 0.87
C LEU A 139 -5.82 -10.07 1.97
N PHE A 140 -4.84 -9.19 2.19
CA PHE A 140 -3.82 -9.35 3.23
C PHE A 140 -4.43 -9.57 4.62
N TYR A 141 -5.44 -8.78 4.96
CA TYR A 141 -6.11 -8.88 6.25
C TYR A 141 -6.99 -10.13 6.36
N ILE A 142 -7.66 -10.54 5.28
CA ILE A 142 -8.40 -11.81 5.23
C ILE A 142 -7.46 -12.99 5.47
N MET A 143 -6.28 -12.99 4.85
CA MET A 143 -5.29 -14.07 4.98
C MET A 143 -4.61 -14.12 6.35
N THR A 144 -4.53 -13.00 7.08
CA THR A 144 -3.72 -12.87 8.31
C THR A 144 -4.01 -13.96 9.37
N PRO A 145 -5.28 -14.27 9.74
CA PRO A 145 -5.56 -15.30 10.75
C PRO A 145 -5.06 -16.70 10.37
N ILE A 146 -5.14 -17.06 9.08
CA ILE A 146 -4.65 -18.33 8.57
C ILE A 146 -3.12 -18.35 8.62
N LEU A 147 -2.50 -17.28 8.11
CA LEU A 147 -1.05 -17.11 8.14
C LEU A 147 -0.49 -17.17 9.57
N ALA A 148 -1.16 -16.55 10.54
CA ALA A 148 -0.75 -16.60 11.95
C ALA A 148 -0.77 -18.03 12.54
N ARG A 149 -1.67 -18.91 12.06
CA ARG A 149 -1.74 -20.31 12.48
C ARG A 149 -0.63 -21.17 11.90
N ILE A 150 -0.21 -20.90 10.66
CA ILE A 150 0.81 -21.72 9.97
C ILE A 150 2.24 -21.15 10.15
N MET A 151 2.39 -19.82 10.16
CA MET A 151 3.65 -19.10 10.36
C MET A 151 3.87 -18.86 11.85
N LYS A 152 3.90 -19.92 12.67
CA LYS A 152 4.16 -19.82 14.12
C LYS A 152 5.62 -19.48 14.44
N THR A 153 6.54 -19.90 13.58
CA THR A 153 7.98 -19.70 13.80
C THR A 153 8.65 -19.03 12.61
N TYR A 154 9.87 -18.53 12.79
CA TYR A 154 10.71 -18.02 11.70
C TYR A 154 10.90 -19.09 10.61
N ARG A 155 11.14 -20.35 10.98
CA ARG A 155 11.27 -21.45 10.01
C ARG A 155 9.99 -21.68 9.22
N SER A 156 8.83 -21.78 9.89
CA SER A 156 7.58 -22.00 9.18
C SER A 156 7.15 -20.76 8.36
N SER A 157 7.58 -19.55 8.75
CA SER A 157 7.41 -18.35 7.94
C SER A 157 8.22 -18.38 6.65
N LEU A 158 9.47 -18.87 6.68
CA LEU A 158 10.30 -19.06 5.48
C LEU A 158 9.70 -20.10 4.54
N VAL A 159 9.19 -21.21 5.08
CA VAL A 159 8.47 -22.21 4.28
C VAL A 159 7.24 -21.59 3.62
N GLY A 160 6.44 -20.82 4.36
CA GLY A 160 5.28 -20.11 3.82
C GLY A 160 5.65 -19.12 2.70
N LEU A 161 6.77 -18.40 2.85
CA LEU A 161 7.29 -17.52 1.81
C LEU A 161 7.72 -18.30 0.56
N ALA A 162 8.46 -19.41 0.74
CA ALA A 162 8.90 -20.26 -0.36
C ALA A 162 7.71 -20.88 -1.12
N VAL A 163 6.70 -21.39 -0.40
CA VAL A 163 5.47 -21.90 -1.01
C VAL A 163 4.74 -20.81 -1.78
N THR A 164 4.63 -19.60 -1.22
CA THR A 164 4.01 -18.45 -1.90
C THR A 164 4.73 -18.10 -3.20
N TYR A 165 6.07 -18.09 -3.17
CA TYR A 165 6.89 -17.85 -4.35
C TYR A 165 6.68 -18.93 -5.43
N LEU A 166 6.65 -20.22 -5.04
CA LEU A 166 6.36 -21.32 -5.96
C LEU A 166 4.95 -21.23 -6.54
N CYS A 167 3.95 -20.89 -5.73
CA CYS A 167 2.59 -20.65 -6.20
C CYS A 167 2.53 -19.50 -7.22
N MET A 168 3.29 -18.43 -7.00
CA MET A 168 3.35 -17.30 -7.93
C MET A 168 3.97 -17.70 -9.28
N ILE A 169 5.05 -18.48 -9.27
CA ILE A 169 5.62 -19.06 -10.51
C ILE A 169 4.59 -19.96 -11.21
N GLY A 170 3.89 -20.81 -10.45
CA GLY A 170 2.84 -21.67 -10.99
C GLY A 170 1.70 -20.87 -11.62
N LEU A 171 1.26 -19.78 -10.99
CA LEU A 171 0.27 -18.86 -11.53
C LEU A 171 0.76 -18.18 -12.80
N ASP A 172 2.02 -17.73 -12.84
CA ASP A 172 2.62 -17.14 -14.05
C ASP A 172 2.61 -18.10 -15.23
N ILE A 173 3.02 -19.35 -15.00
CA ILE A 173 3.00 -20.40 -16.04
C ILE A 173 1.57 -20.69 -16.47
N LEU A 174 0.63 -20.79 -15.54
CA LEU A 174 -0.79 -21.03 -15.83
C LEU A 174 -1.38 -19.89 -16.66
N TYR A 175 -1.13 -18.64 -16.27
CA TYR A 175 -1.64 -17.45 -16.96
C TYR A 175 -1.07 -17.37 -18.38
N ALA A 176 0.22 -17.61 -18.55
CA ALA A 176 0.85 -17.68 -19.87
C ALA A 176 0.24 -18.79 -20.76
N ARG A 177 -0.05 -19.97 -20.18
CA ARG A 177 -0.67 -21.09 -20.92
C ARG A 177 -2.13 -20.84 -21.30
N LEU A 178 -2.87 -20.13 -20.47
CA LEU A 178 -4.27 -19.81 -20.68
C LEU A 178 -4.48 -18.46 -21.39
N GLU A 179 -3.38 -17.78 -21.78
CA GLU A 179 -3.39 -16.44 -22.39
C GLU A 179 -4.13 -15.40 -21.52
N ILE A 180 -4.09 -15.59 -20.20
CA ILE A 180 -4.70 -14.68 -19.22
C ILE A 180 -3.67 -13.59 -18.86
N THR A 181 -4.08 -12.34 -18.93
CA THR A 181 -3.25 -11.21 -18.49
C THR A 181 -3.14 -11.19 -16.96
N ARG A 182 -2.00 -10.72 -16.43
CA ARG A 182 -1.78 -10.56 -14.97
C ARG A 182 -2.72 -9.57 -14.29
N ASP A 183 -3.54 -8.87 -15.07
CA ASP A 183 -4.54 -7.93 -14.57
C ASP A 183 -5.70 -8.67 -13.87
N TRP A 184 -5.94 -9.94 -14.23
CA TRP A 184 -6.83 -10.84 -13.51
C TRP A 184 -6.21 -11.27 -12.18
N PHE A 185 -7.00 -11.20 -11.09
CA PHE A 185 -6.55 -11.56 -9.74
C PHE A 185 -5.19 -10.96 -9.34
N THR A 186 -4.96 -9.72 -9.79
CA THR A 186 -3.76 -8.92 -9.52
C THR A 186 -3.26 -8.98 -8.06
N PRO A 187 -4.14 -8.96 -7.02
CA PRO A 187 -3.70 -9.01 -5.63
C PRO A 187 -2.84 -10.22 -5.26
N LEU A 188 -2.98 -11.36 -5.94
CA LEU A 188 -2.18 -12.56 -5.68
C LEU A 188 -0.68 -12.33 -5.91
N PHE A 189 -0.32 -11.53 -6.91
CA PHE A 189 1.08 -11.20 -7.22
C PHE A 189 1.71 -10.25 -6.19
N TYR A 190 0.91 -9.60 -5.35
CA TYR A 190 1.39 -8.71 -4.29
C TYR A 190 1.48 -9.39 -2.91
N VAL A 191 0.89 -10.57 -2.74
CA VAL A 191 0.99 -11.37 -1.50
C VAL A 191 2.45 -11.62 -1.12
N LEU A 192 3.34 -11.73 -2.09
CA LEU A 192 4.76 -11.94 -1.84
C LEU A 192 5.35 -10.86 -0.91
N TYR A 193 5.11 -9.57 -1.19
CA TYR A 193 5.58 -8.46 -0.35
C TYR A 193 5.05 -8.56 1.08
N PHE A 194 3.77 -8.90 1.25
CA PHE A 194 3.19 -9.13 2.57
C PHE A 194 3.87 -10.28 3.32
N MET A 195 4.18 -11.38 2.62
CA MET A 195 4.86 -12.53 3.21
C MET A 195 6.29 -12.21 3.66
N PHE A 196 7.03 -11.38 2.92
CA PHE A 196 8.33 -10.88 3.36
C PHE A 196 8.22 -10.10 4.68
N GLY A 197 7.19 -9.26 4.83
CA GLY A 197 6.89 -8.58 6.08
C GLY A 197 6.56 -9.53 7.25
N ALA A 198 5.77 -10.57 6.98
CA ALA A 198 5.44 -11.60 7.95
C ALA A 198 6.69 -12.41 8.40
N VAL A 199 7.60 -12.71 7.48
CA VAL A 199 8.91 -13.32 7.79
C VAL A 199 9.75 -12.38 8.66
N ALA A 200 9.81 -11.09 8.33
CA ALA A 200 10.52 -10.11 9.14
C ALA A 200 9.96 -10.01 10.57
N CYS A 201 8.63 -10.08 10.74
CA CYS A 201 8.01 -10.12 12.07
C CYS A 201 8.52 -11.30 12.90
N ARG A 202 8.52 -12.52 12.33
CA ARG A 202 9.01 -13.72 13.04
C ARG A 202 10.52 -13.68 13.27
N ALA A 203 11.28 -13.14 12.32
CA ALA A 203 12.71 -12.93 12.50
C ALA A 203 13.01 -12.02 13.69
N VAL A 204 12.25 -10.93 13.84
CA VAL A 204 12.39 -10.01 14.99
C VAL A 204 11.95 -10.68 16.29
N GLN A 205 10.79 -11.34 16.33
CA GLN A 205 10.28 -12.01 17.53
C GLN A 205 11.20 -13.13 18.04
N GLU A 206 11.93 -13.81 17.15
CA GLU A 206 12.85 -14.90 17.51
C GLU A 206 14.33 -14.46 17.56
N HIS A 207 14.62 -13.16 17.53
CA HIS A 207 16.00 -12.63 17.55
C HIS A 207 16.90 -13.17 16.40
N LYS A 208 16.31 -13.34 15.22
CA LYS A 208 16.95 -13.82 13.98
C LYS A 208 17.02 -12.74 12.89
N ALA A 209 16.83 -11.46 13.25
CA ALA A 209 16.85 -10.35 12.31
C ALA A 209 18.14 -10.33 11.46
N ASP A 210 19.31 -10.48 12.07
CA ASP A 210 20.60 -10.46 11.35
C ASP A 210 20.73 -11.60 10.36
N ARG A 211 20.32 -12.82 10.76
CA ARG A 211 20.33 -14.00 9.88
C ARG A 211 19.36 -13.82 8.71
N ALA A 212 18.19 -13.25 8.96
CA ALA A 212 17.22 -12.93 7.92
C ALA A 212 17.78 -11.89 6.96
N SER A 213 18.36 -10.80 7.46
CA SER A 213 18.98 -9.76 6.62
C SER A 213 20.10 -10.32 5.74
N LEU A 214 20.96 -11.20 6.28
CA LEU A 214 22.03 -11.84 5.50
C LEU A 214 21.47 -12.74 4.39
N LEU A 215 20.48 -13.58 4.71
CA LEU A 215 19.82 -14.43 3.70
C LEU A 215 19.20 -13.59 2.58
N LEU A 216 18.49 -12.53 2.96
CA LEU A 216 17.86 -11.60 2.00
C LEU A 216 18.90 -10.87 1.14
N ALA A 217 20.04 -10.49 1.71
CA ALA A 217 21.13 -9.87 0.98
C ALA A 217 21.72 -10.85 -0.07
N CYS A 218 21.94 -12.12 0.30
CA CYS A 218 22.39 -13.15 -0.65
C CYS A 218 21.39 -13.35 -1.80
N ILE A 219 20.08 -13.41 -1.49
CA ILE A 219 19.03 -13.53 -2.51
C ILE A 219 19.01 -12.29 -3.42
N MET A 220 19.14 -11.09 -2.84
CA MET A 220 19.20 -9.84 -3.59
C MET A 220 20.42 -9.79 -4.52
N LEU A 221 21.60 -10.21 -4.05
CA LEU A 221 22.81 -10.32 -4.85
C LEU A 221 22.66 -11.32 -6.00
N TYR A 222 21.98 -12.44 -5.78
CA TYR A 222 21.64 -13.37 -6.86
C TYR A 222 20.78 -12.71 -7.95
N PHE A 223 19.73 -11.96 -7.57
CA PHE A 223 18.91 -11.25 -8.55
C PHE A 223 19.66 -10.13 -9.27
N PHE A 224 20.57 -9.43 -8.58
CA PHE A 224 21.47 -8.47 -9.20
C PHE A 224 22.40 -9.13 -10.21
N ALA A 225 22.97 -10.29 -9.90
CA ALA A 225 23.79 -11.06 -10.85
C ALA A 225 23.01 -11.50 -12.09
N MET A 226 21.68 -11.65 -11.97
CA MET A 226 20.77 -11.93 -13.08
C MET A 226 20.23 -10.67 -13.77
N SER A 227 20.80 -9.49 -13.48
CA SER A 227 20.36 -8.18 -14.01
C SER A 227 18.89 -7.83 -13.71
N LYS A 228 18.31 -8.40 -12.65
CA LYS A 228 16.91 -8.20 -12.24
C LYS A 228 16.75 -7.12 -11.17
N PHE A 229 17.41 -5.98 -11.35
CA PHE A 229 17.53 -4.92 -10.34
C PHE A 229 16.18 -4.40 -9.80
N ASN A 230 15.20 -4.21 -10.68
CA ASN A 230 13.88 -3.66 -10.33
C ASN A 230 12.77 -4.72 -10.25
N SER A 231 13.16 -5.98 -10.06
CA SER A 231 12.19 -7.06 -9.94
C SER A 231 11.45 -6.98 -8.59
N PRO A 232 10.20 -7.49 -8.51
CA PRO A 232 9.46 -7.59 -7.26
C PRO A 232 10.24 -8.28 -6.14
N TYR A 233 11.07 -9.27 -6.49
CA TYR A 233 11.90 -10.02 -5.57
C TYR A 233 13.02 -9.18 -4.96
N THR A 234 13.69 -8.38 -5.80
CA THR A 234 14.77 -7.51 -5.34
C THR A 234 14.24 -6.41 -4.45
N LEU A 235 13.16 -5.74 -4.87
CA LEU A 235 12.50 -4.71 -4.06
C LEU A 235 11.97 -5.29 -2.74
N SER A 236 11.42 -6.51 -2.76
CA SER A 236 11.00 -7.21 -1.55
C SER A 236 12.17 -7.43 -0.59
N CYS A 237 13.31 -7.91 -1.08
CA CYS A 237 14.50 -8.12 -0.26
C CYS A 237 15.03 -6.79 0.30
N LEU A 238 15.20 -5.78 -0.56
CA LEU A 238 15.71 -4.46 -0.19
C LEU A 238 14.86 -3.81 0.91
N PHE A 239 13.56 -3.70 0.70
CA PHE A 239 12.67 -3.06 1.67
C PHE A 239 12.56 -3.85 2.97
N THR A 240 12.63 -5.19 2.91
CA THR A 240 12.64 -6.02 4.12
C THR A 240 13.93 -5.85 4.91
N ILE A 241 15.08 -5.74 4.24
CA ILE A 241 16.37 -5.42 4.88
C ILE A 241 16.30 -4.04 5.54
N ILE A 242 15.75 -3.03 4.86
CA ILE A 242 15.54 -1.69 5.45
C ILE A 242 14.65 -1.77 6.70
N VAL A 243 13.54 -2.50 6.64
CA VAL A 243 12.68 -2.74 7.81
C VAL A 243 13.47 -3.35 8.96
N LEU A 244 14.21 -4.45 8.72
CA LEU A 244 14.98 -5.14 9.75
C LEU A 244 16.12 -4.27 10.32
N ALA A 245 16.87 -3.57 9.47
CA ALA A 245 17.95 -2.68 9.87
C ALA A 245 17.45 -1.47 10.68
N SER A 246 16.22 -1.02 10.40
CA SER A 246 15.62 0.12 11.10
C SER A 246 15.08 -0.21 12.51
N MET A 247 15.04 -1.48 12.92
CA MET A 247 14.31 -1.90 14.13
C MET A 247 14.76 -1.21 15.43
N ASN A 248 16.01 -0.77 15.50
CA ASN A 248 16.58 -0.08 16.67
C ASN A 248 16.82 1.42 16.39
N VAL A 249 16.30 1.96 15.29
CA VAL A 249 16.47 3.36 14.92
C VAL A 249 15.37 4.20 15.55
N GLU A 250 15.78 5.12 16.42
CA GLU A 250 14.93 6.20 16.92
C GLU A 250 15.67 7.53 16.80
N PHE A 251 14.98 8.57 16.32
CA PHE A 251 15.54 9.91 16.32
C PHE A 251 15.61 10.44 17.75
N LYS A 252 16.77 10.94 18.17
CA LYS A 252 16.92 11.56 19.51
C LYS A 252 16.15 12.88 19.64
N ASN A 253 15.92 13.57 18.52
CA ASN A 253 15.23 14.86 18.51
C ASN A 253 13.70 14.67 18.67
N SER A 254 13.14 15.25 19.73
CA SER A 254 11.71 15.16 20.06
C SER A 254 10.79 15.85 19.05
N TYR A 255 11.23 16.94 18.43
CA TYR A 255 10.48 17.64 17.38
C TYR A 255 10.36 16.78 16.13
N VAL A 256 11.45 16.12 15.72
CA VAL A 256 11.44 15.19 14.58
C VAL A 256 10.49 14.02 14.87
N ASN A 257 10.55 13.43 16.06
CA ASN A 257 9.62 12.38 16.45
C ASN A 257 8.16 12.85 16.39
N LYS A 258 7.86 14.02 16.96
CA LYS A 258 6.51 14.58 16.96
C LYS A 258 6.02 14.87 15.54
N MET A 259 6.88 15.34 14.65
CA MET A 259 6.56 15.54 13.24
C MET A 259 6.17 14.22 12.57
N PHE A 260 6.98 13.17 12.74
CA PHE A 260 6.67 11.84 12.22
C PHE A 260 5.40 11.25 12.82
N ASP A 261 5.16 11.39 14.13
CA ASP A 261 3.94 10.91 14.79
C ASP A 261 2.68 11.60 14.24
N VAL A 262 2.78 12.89 13.90
CA VAL A 262 1.70 13.63 13.24
C VAL A 262 1.50 13.11 11.82
N LEU A 263 2.55 13.05 11.00
CA LEU A 263 2.43 12.60 9.61
C LEU A 263 1.95 11.13 9.51
N ASP A 264 2.42 10.26 10.39
CA ASP A 264 2.04 8.86 10.45
C ASP A 264 0.55 8.67 10.79
N ARG A 265 0.00 9.56 11.63
CA ARG A 265 -1.41 9.56 11.97
C ARG A 265 -2.27 9.77 10.72
N PHE A 266 -1.86 10.66 9.84
CA PHE A 266 -2.55 11.01 8.60
C PHE A 266 -2.05 10.20 7.40
N SER A 267 -1.15 9.23 7.57
CA SER A 267 -0.47 8.58 6.44
C SER A 267 -1.45 7.91 5.47
N TYR A 268 -2.58 7.42 5.98
CA TYR A 268 -3.59 6.76 5.16
C TYR A 268 -4.45 7.78 4.39
N GLU A 269 -4.81 8.88 5.04
CA GLU A 269 -5.55 9.98 4.44
C GLU A 269 -4.70 10.77 3.45
N ILE A 270 -3.38 10.85 3.65
CA ILE A 270 -2.44 11.37 2.64
C ILE A 270 -2.36 10.41 1.47
N TYR A 271 -2.23 9.11 1.75
CA TYR A 271 -2.15 8.09 0.72
C TYR A 271 -3.39 8.01 -0.18
N LEU A 272 -4.61 8.19 0.31
CA LEU A 272 -5.79 8.25 -0.56
C LEU A 272 -6.13 9.68 -1.01
N GLY A 273 -5.97 10.66 -0.13
CA GLY A 273 -6.32 12.05 -0.43
C GLY A 273 -5.45 12.68 -1.50
N HIS A 274 -4.17 12.32 -1.61
CA HIS A 274 -3.31 12.87 -2.67
C HIS A 274 -3.83 12.48 -4.06
N ALA A 275 -4.43 11.30 -4.23
CA ALA A 275 -4.97 10.85 -5.51
C ALA A 275 -6.05 11.80 -6.04
N VAL A 276 -6.99 12.16 -5.17
CA VAL A 276 -8.05 13.14 -5.45
C VAL A 276 -7.45 14.49 -5.83
N VAL A 277 -6.38 14.91 -5.15
CA VAL A 277 -5.71 16.19 -5.44
C VAL A 277 -4.96 16.15 -6.77
N MET A 278 -4.32 15.03 -7.12
CA MET A 278 -3.67 14.85 -8.43
C MET A 278 -4.71 14.90 -9.56
N GLU A 279 -5.88 14.32 -9.36
CA GLU A 279 -6.98 14.37 -10.32
C GLU A 279 -7.51 15.80 -10.49
N ILE A 280 -7.67 16.55 -9.40
CA ILE A 280 -8.05 17.98 -9.47
C ILE A 280 -7.00 18.77 -10.25
N ILE A 281 -5.71 18.51 -10.03
CA ILE A 281 -4.64 19.13 -10.82
C ILE A 281 -4.79 18.78 -12.30
N ASP A 282 -5.03 17.51 -12.63
CA ASP A 282 -5.20 17.05 -14.02
C ASP A 282 -6.40 17.76 -14.69
N MET A 283 -7.52 17.93 -13.99
CA MET A 283 -8.68 18.69 -14.48
C MET A 283 -8.37 20.17 -14.71
N LEU A 284 -7.62 20.80 -13.80
CA LEU A 284 -7.20 22.19 -13.97
C LEU A 284 -6.25 22.33 -15.17
N MET A 285 -5.30 21.41 -15.32
CA MET A 285 -4.35 21.40 -16.44
C MET A 285 -5.03 21.15 -17.80
N ALA A 286 -6.18 20.48 -17.82
CA ALA A 286 -6.98 20.33 -19.04
C ALA A 286 -7.59 21.65 -19.54
N SER A 287 -7.75 22.65 -18.66
CA SER A 287 -8.38 23.94 -18.98
C SER A 287 -7.41 25.13 -18.91
N TYR A 288 -6.31 25.00 -18.17
CA TYR A 288 -5.40 26.10 -17.86
C TYR A 288 -3.94 25.66 -17.93
N ILE A 289 -3.05 26.58 -18.34
CA ILE A 289 -1.61 26.38 -18.21
C ILE A 289 -1.21 26.81 -16.79
N LEU A 290 -0.85 25.84 -15.95
CA LEU A 290 -0.43 26.09 -14.58
C LEU A 290 1.10 26.18 -14.49
N PRO A 291 1.67 27.19 -13.80
CA PRO A 291 3.10 27.21 -13.51
C PRO A 291 3.46 26.08 -12.52
N GLU A 292 4.69 25.57 -12.61
CA GLU A 292 5.19 24.46 -11.76
C GLU A 292 5.00 24.71 -10.25
N ALA A 293 5.18 25.97 -9.83
CA ALA A 293 4.97 26.38 -8.44
C ALA A 293 3.50 26.24 -8.00
N ALA A 294 2.54 26.49 -8.90
CA ALA A 294 1.12 26.30 -8.61
C ALA A 294 0.77 24.80 -8.53
N ILE A 295 1.28 23.98 -9.47
CA ILE A 295 1.10 22.51 -9.43
C ILE A 295 1.62 21.95 -8.11
N THR A 296 2.85 22.31 -7.73
CA THR A 296 3.48 21.86 -6.49
C THR A 296 2.73 22.38 -5.26
N GLY A 297 2.33 23.65 -5.26
CA GLY A 297 1.58 24.27 -4.18
C GLY A 297 0.23 23.60 -3.95
N ILE A 298 -0.55 23.37 -5.01
CA ILE A 298 -1.83 22.67 -4.97
C ILE A 298 -1.62 21.22 -4.50
N ALA A 299 -0.61 20.53 -5.03
CA ALA A 299 -0.34 19.15 -4.65
C ALA A 299 -0.04 19.02 -3.14
N VAL A 300 0.84 19.86 -2.60
CA VAL A 300 1.25 19.77 -1.19
C VAL A 300 0.15 20.27 -0.26
N VAL A 301 -0.36 21.48 -0.50
CA VAL A 301 -1.35 22.12 0.39
C VAL A 301 -2.72 21.46 0.23
N GLY A 302 -3.13 21.16 -1.01
CA GLY A 302 -4.36 20.44 -1.30
C GLY A 302 -4.36 19.05 -0.67
N THR A 303 -3.27 18.29 -0.77
CA THR A 303 -3.18 16.97 -0.11
C THR A 303 -3.31 17.13 1.39
N ALA A 304 -2.61 18.07 2.02
CA ALA A 304 -2.74 18.30 3.46
C ALA A 304 -4.18 18.65 3.87
N ILE A 305 -4.86 19.54 3.13
CA ILE A 305 -6.25 19.94 3.40
C ILE A 305 -7.18 18.74 3.25
N VAL A 306 -7.14 18.03 2.12
CA VAL A 306 -7.99 16.87 1.85
C VAL A 306 -7.77 15.78 2.91
N SER A 307 -6.52 15.51 3.29
CA SER A 307 -6.22 14.52 4.33
C SER A 307 -6.80 14.90 5.69
N VAL A 308 -6.73 16.18 6.07
CA VAL A 308 -7.33 16.68 7.32
C VAL A 308 -8.85 16.56 7.28
N VAL A 309 -9.48 16.90 6.15
CA VAL A 309 -10.93 16.77 5.94
C VAL A 309 -11.37 15.31 6.03
N LEU A 310 -10.68 14.40 5.32
CA LEU A 310 -10.96 12.96 5.39
C LEU A 310 -10.80 12.41 6.81
N TYR A 311 -9.75 12.83 7.52
CA TYR A 311 -9.51 12.35 8.88
C TYR A 311 -10.59 12.79 9.87
N TYR A 312 -10.88 14.10 9.94
CA TYR A 312 -11.83 14.62 10.92
C TYR A 312 -13.29 14.43 10.51
N GLY A 313 -13.58 14.45 9.21
CA GLY A 313 -14.92 14.30 8.66
C GLY A 313 -15.38 12.85 8.53
N VAL A 314 -14.45 11.91 8.31
CA VAL A 314 -14.78 10.52 7.99
C VAL A 314 -14.11 9.51 8.93
N ASP A 315 -12.77 9.45 8.96
CA ASP A 315 -12.08 8.38 9.68
C ASP A 315 -12.34 8.42 11.19
N ARG A 316 -12.08 9.57 11.82
CA ARG A 316 -12.24 9.77 13.26
C ARG A 316 -13.66 9.48 13.76
N PRO A 317 -14.75 10.02 13.17
CA PRO A 317 -16.10 9.75 13.65
C PRO A 317 -16.52 8.28 13.45
N VAL A 318 -16.19 7.67 12.32
CA VAL A 318 -16.54 6.27 12.05
C VAL A 318 -15.77 5.33 13.00
N ASN A 319 -14.48 5.56 13.20
CA ASN A 319 -13.69 4.78 14.16
C ASN A 319 -14.21 4.95 15.60
N ALA A 320 -14.62 6.15 16.00
CA ALA A 320 -15.21 6.38 17.32
C ALA A 320 -16.52 5.61 17.49
N PHE A 321 -17.37 5.57 16.46
CA PHE A 321 -18.62 4.81 16.47
C PHE A 321 -18.39 3.30 16.58
N ILE A 322 -17.46 2.74 15.79
CA ILE A 322 -17.16 1.31 15.80
C ILE A 322 -16.54 0.87 17.14
N ARG A 323 -15.63 1.68 17.71
CA ARG A 323 -15.04 1.39 19.03
C ARG A 323 -16.04 1.38 20.18
N ARG A 324 -17.15 2.11 20.08
CA ARG A 324 -18.22 2.06 21.09
C ARG A 324 -19.03 0.75 21.05
N ARG A 325 -18.92 -0.03 19.97
CA ARG A 325 -19.73 -1.23 19.72
C ARG A 325 -18.93 -2.55 19.70
N THR A 326 -17.61 -2.54 19.93
CA THR A 326 -16.69 -3.70 19.77
C THR A 326 -15.66 -3.83 20.90
#